data_AF-A0A6N2E4V4-F1
#
_entry.id   AF-A0A6N2E4V4-F1
#
_cell.length_a   1.000
_cell.length_b   1.000
_cell.length_c   1.000
_cell.angle_alpha   90.00
_cell.angle_beta   90.00
_cell.angle_gamma   90.00
#
_symmetry.space_group_name_H-M   'P 1'
#
loop_
_entity.id
_entity.type
_entity.pdbx_description
1 polymer ?
#
loop_
_entity_poly.entity_id
_entity_poly.type
_entity_poly.pdbx_seq_one_letter_code
_entity_poly.pdbx_strand_id
1 'polypeptide(L)'
;MSENIKVLSPEGVVGIESCNDLRVQLLQAFDTADPVLLNFAHIERIDLSFVQLLYAGVREARIRGIGFRFNGEVSKEVGEYLVTGGFCKEVPAQARELENNLVELQDK
;
A
#
# COMPACT_ATOMS: atom_id res chain seq x y z
N MET A 1 -18.16 -5.13 18.72
CA MET A 1 -16.72 -5.46 18.80
C MET A 1 -16.01 -4.26 18.20
N SER A 2 -15.08 -3.63 18.92
CA SER A 2 -14.32 -2.49 18.37
C SER A 2 -13.40 -3.02 17.27
N GLU A 3 -13.50 -2.49 16.06
CA GLU A 3 -12.55 -2.81 14.98
C GLU A 3 -11.14 -2.44 15.46
N ASN A 4 -10.24 -3.41 15.53
CA ASN A 4 -8.84 -3.14 15.87
C ASN A 4 -8.15 -2.67 14.60
N ILE A 5 -8.17 -1.36 14.36
CA ILE A 5 -7.58 -0.74 13.19
C ILE A 5 -6.09 -0.52 13.42
N LYS A 6 -5.24 -1.02 12.51
CA LYS A 6 -3.80 -0.74 12.53
C LYS A 6 -3.43 0.15 11.34
N VAL A 7 -2.71 1.23 11.61
CA VAL A 7 -2.17 2.13 10.58
C VAL A 7 -0.65 1.96 10.51
N LEU A 8 -0.13 1.79 9.30
CA LEU A 8 1.29 1.84 8.97
C LEU A 8 1.56 3.14 8.21
N SER A 9 2.49 3.95 8.70
CA SER A 9 2.83 5.26 8.13
C SER A 9 4.33 5.29 7.83
N PRO A 10 4.81 4.67 6.73
CA PRO A 10 6.19 4.83 6.31
C PRO A 10 6.45 6.29 5.91
N GLU A 11 7.69 6.74 6.08
CA GLU A 11 8.09 8.14 5.89
C GLU A 11 9.36 8.24 5.03
N GLY A 12 9.51 9.34 4.29
CA GLY A 12 10.68 9.62 3.48
C GLY A 12 10.78 8.73 2.23
N VAL A 13 11.97 8.17 1.99
CA VAL A 13 12.24 7.28 0.84
C VAL A 13 11.91 5.84 1.21
N VAL A 14 10.91 5.27 0.52
CA VAL A 14 10.43 3.91 0.77
C VAL A 14 10.82 3.01 -0.40
N GLY A 15 11.75 2.09 -0.18
CA GLY A 15 12.30 1.29 -1.26
C GLY A 15 13.08 0.08 -0.78
N ILE A 16 14.00 -0.43 -1.59
CA ILE A 16 14.73 -1.68 -1.34
C ILE A 16 15.33 -1.78 0.07
N GLU A 17 15.81 -0.66 0.63
CA GLU A 17 16.43 -0.61 1.96
C GLU A 17 15.41 -0.76 3.10
N SER A 18 14.19 -0.25 2.94
CA SER A 18 13.16 -0.19 3.99
C SER A 18 12.02 -1.19 3.80
N CYS A 19 11.85 -1.74 2.60
CA CYS A 19 10.74 -2.63 2.27
C CYS A 19 10.79 -3.97 3.02
N ASN A 20 11.97 -4.45 3.42
CA ASN A 20 12.05 -5.65 4.25
C ASN A 20 11.38 -5.44 5.62
N ASP A 21 11.67 -4.31 6.26
CA ASP A 21 11.12 -4.00 7.58
C ASP A 21 9.64 -3.66 7.49
N LEU A 22 9.23 -2.94 6.44
CA LEU A 22 7.82 -2.68 6.18
C LEU A 22 7.04 -3.97 5.89
N ARG A 23 7.62 -4.94 5.18
CA ARG A 23 7.01 -6.27 4.98
C ARG A 23 6.74 -6.96 6.31
N VAL A 24 7.72 -6.97 7.22
CA VAL A 24 7.57 -7.59 8.54
C VAL A 24 6.45 -6.92 9.32
N GLN A 25 6.42 -5.58 9.35
CA GLN A 25 5.36 -4.82 10.02
C GLN A 25 3.98 -5.07 9.40
N LEU A 26 3.89 -5.16 8.08
CA LEU A 26 2.65 -5.44 7.36
C LEU A 26 2.08 -6.80 7.71
N LEU A 27 2.91 -7.85 7.70
CA LEU A 27 2.48 -9.20 8.05
C LEU A 27 2.04 -9.29 9.53
N GLN A 28 2.78 -8.64 10.44
CA GLN A 28 2.38 -8.56 11.85
C GLN A 28 1.06 -7.79 12.05
N ALA A 29 0.83 -6.74 11.27
CA ALA A 29 -0.43 -6.00 11.29
C ALA A 29 -1.59 -6.89 10.85
N PHE A 30 -1.41 -7.67 9.78
CA PHE A 30 -2.41 -8.64 9.32
C PHE A 30 -2.72 -9.72 10.37
N ASP A 31 -1.78 -10.09 11.23
CA ASP A 31 -2.03 -11.07 12.29
C ASP A 31 -2.84 -10.48 13.47
N THR A 32 -2.94 -9.16 13.60
CA THR A 32 -3.41 -8.49 14.82
C THR A 32 -4.57 -7.53 14.63
N ALA A 33 -4.86 -7.12 13.39
CA ALA A 33 -5.81 -6.05 13.08
C ALA A 33 -6.60 -6.32 11.81
N ASP A 34 -7.84 -5.82 11.79
CA ASP A 34 -8.71 -5.78 10.62
C ASP A 34 -9.66 -4.56 10.75
N PRO A 35 -9.57 -3.56 9.86
CA PRO A 35 -8.63 -3.44 8.74
C PRO A 35 -7.22 -2.97 9.12
N VAL A 36 -6.27 -3.20 8.20
CA VAL A 36 -4.95 -2.57 8.16
C VAL A 36 -4.93 -1.45 7.11
N LEU A 37 -4.44 -0.27 7.49
CA LEU A 37 -4.30 0.88 6.61
C LEU A 37 -2.83 1.19 6.35
N LEU A 38 -2.49 1.50 5.11
CA LEU A 38 -1.20 2.04 4.72
C LEU A 38 -1.35 3.52 4.33
N ASN A 39 -0.64 4.39 5.05
CA ASN A 39 -0.69 5.83 4.89
C ASN A 39 0.46 6.36 4.02
N PHE A 40 0.12 7.11 2.99
CA PHE A 40 1.06 7.66 2.01
C PHE A 40 1.51 9.10 2.32
N ALA A 41 0.88 9.79 3.28
CA ALA A 41 1.01 11.24 3.46
C ALA A 41 2.45 11.76 3.69
N HIS A 42 3.37 10.91 4.15
CA HIS A 42 4.75 11.28 4.46
C HIS A 42 5.79 10.55 3.59
N ILE A 43 5.34 9.89 2.52
CA ILE A 43 6.23 9.24 1.55
C ILE A 43 6.68 10.29 0.54
N GLU A 44 7.98 10.50 0.44
CA GLU A 44 8.58 11.45 -0.49
C GLU A 44 8.89 10.78 -1.84
N ARG A 45 9.47 9.58 -1.80
CA ARG A 45 9.88 8.82 -2.99
C ARG A 45 9.71 7.33 -2.77
N ILE A 46 9.47 6.61 -3.86
CA ILE A 46 9.34 5.15 -3.86
C ILE A 46 10.20 4.51 -4.97
N ASP A 47 10.48 3.22 -4.84
CA ASP A 47 11.04 2.42 -5.92
C ASP A 47 10.17 1.19 -6.25
N LEU A 48 10.66 0.36 -7.18
CA LEU A 48 9.96 -0.82 -7.63
C LEU A 48 9.75 -1.86 -6.49
N SER A 49 10.64 -1.92 -5.51
CA SER A 49 10.48 -2.84 -4.37
C SER A 49 9.26 -2.49 -3.53
N PHE A 50 8.98 -1.19 -3.35
CA PHE A 50 7.76 -0.77 -2.65
C PHE A 50 6.51 -1.10 -3.46
N VAL A 51 6.52 -0.87 -4.78
CA VAL A 51 5.41 -1.27 -5.66
C VAL A 51 5.13 -2.78 -5.58
N GLN A 52 6.17 -3.61 -5.60
CA GLN A 52 6.03 -5.05 -5.46
C GLN A 52 5.50 -5.45 -4.08
N LEU A 53 5.92 -4.74 -3.02
CA LEU A 53 5.40 -4.97 -1.67
C LEU A 53 3.91 -4.61 -1.57
N LEU A 54 3.46 -3.53 -2.21
CA LEU A 54 2.03 -3.18 -2.25
C LEU A 54 1.21 -4.28 -2.90
N TYR A 55 1.67 -4.82 -4.03
CA TYR A 55 1.06 -5.96 -4.71
C TYR A 55 0.97 -7.19 -3.82
N ALA A 56 2.10 -7.58 -3.22
CA ALA A 56 2.15 -8.70 -2.29
C ALA A 56 1.20 -8.49 -1.10
N GLY A 57 1.13 -7.26 -0.56
CA GLY A 57 0.25 -6.88 0.54
C GLY A 57 -1.23 -7.02 0.19
N VAL A 58 -1.67 -6.49 -0.95
CA VAL A 58 -3.06 -6.63 -1.43
C VAL A 58 -3.44 -8.11 -1.60
N ARG A 59 -2.58 -8.87 -2.26
CA ARG A 59 -2.82 -10.30 -2.52
C ARG A 59 -2.88 -11.10 -1.22
N GLU A 60 -1.95 -10.87 -0.30
CA GLU A 60 -1.90 -11.56 0.99
C GLU A 60 -3.13 -11.22 1.86
N ALA A 61 -3.50 -9.94 1.94
CA ALA A 61 -4.71 -9.52 2.65
C ALA A 61 -5.96 -10.21 2.10
N ARG A 62 -6.06 -10.35 0.78
CA ARG A 62 -7.15 -11.06 0.11
C ARG A 62 -7.16 -12.55 0.45
N ILE A 63 -6.00 -13.22 0.45
CA ILE A 63 -5.87 -14.63 0.82
C ILE A 63 -6.32 -14.84 2.28
N ARG A 64 -6.00 -13.89 3.17
CA ARG A 64 -6.34 -13.92 4.59
C ARG A 64 -7.75 -13.43 4.91
N GLY A 65 -8.43 -12.78 3.97
CA GLY A 65 -9.74 -12.17 4.18
C GLY A 65 -9.72 -10.90 5.05
N ILE A 66 -8.59 -10.19 5.10
CA ILE A 66 -8.39 -8.96 5.90
C ILE A 66 -8.59 -7.73 5.02
N GLY A 67 -9.20 -6.68 5.57
CA GLY A 67 -9.27 -5.39 4.89
C GLY A 67 -7.91 -4.71 4.83
N PHE A 68 -7.32 -4.58 3.64
CA PHE A 68 -6.14 -3.75 3.41
C PHE A 68 -6.52 -2.52 2.60
N ARG A 69 -6.33 -1.33 3.18
CA ARG A 69 -6.80 -0.05 2.65
C ARG A 69 -5.68 0.97 2.59
N PHE A 70 -5.90 2.00 1.77
CA PHE A 70 -4.91 3.04 1.51
C PHE A 70 -5.46 4.41 1.90
N ASN A 71 -4.67 5.22 2.60
CA ASN A 71 -5.04 6.60 2.92
C ASN A 71 -3.83 7.55 2.81
N GLY A 72 -4.10 8.84 2.99
CA GLY A 72 -3.11 9.89 2.83
C GLY A 72 -3.06 10.48 1.42
N GLU A 73 -2.52 11.69 1.36
CA GLU A 73 -2.21 12.37 0.11
C GLU A 73 -1.06 11.64 -0.59
N VAL A 74 -1.13 11.55 -1.91
CA VAL A 74 -0.07 10.96 -2.74
C VAL A 74 0.58 12.08 -3.53
N SER A 75 1.89 12.26 -3.34
CA SER A 75 2.63 13.25 -4.11
C SER A 75 2.62 12.85 -5.59
N LYS A 76 2.69 13.84 -6.49
CA LYS A 76 2.72 13.59 -7.93
C LYS A 76 3.84 12.64 -8.34
N GLU A 77 5.04 12.81 -7.77
CA GLU A 77 6.19 11.93 -8.05
C GLU A 77 5.88 10.48 -7.65
N VAL A 78 5.40 10.26 -6.41
CA VAL A 78 5.03 8.91 -5.94
C VAL A 78 3.94 8.31 -6.82
N GLY A 79 2.91 9.08 -7.17
CA GLY A 79 1.83 8.63 -8.04
C GLY A 79 2.29 8.25 -9.45
N GLU A 80 3.19 9.02 -10.06
CA GLU A 80 3.80 8.69 -11.36
C GLU A 80 4.63 7.40 -11.30
N TYR A 81 5.34 7.16 -10.18
CA TYR A 81 6.04 5.90 -9.95
C TYR A 81 5.10 4.71 -9.74
N LEU A 82 3.97 4.91 -9.05
CA LEU A 82 2.95 3.86 -8.91
C LEU A 82 2.37 3.45 -10.27
N VAL A 83 2.12 4.41 -11.16
CA VAL A 83 1.67 4.13 -12.53
C VAL A 83 2.74 3.44 -13.35
N THR A 84 3.97 3.97 -13.33
CA THR A 84 5.10 3.43 -14.11
C THR A 84 5.50 2.02 -13.64
N GLY A 85 5.42 1.77 -12.32
CA GLY A 85 5.60 0.46 -11.72
C GLY A 85 4.42 -0.49 -11.94
N GLY A 86 3.37 -0.03 -12.61
CA GLY A 86 2.20 -0.80 -12.99
C GLY A 86 1.25 -1.12 -11.85
N PHE A 87 1.28 -0.40 -10.73
CA PHE A 87 0.37 -0.61 -9.59
C PHE A 87 -1.05 -0.10 -9.86
N CYS A 88 -1.15 1.09 -10.44
CA CYS A 88 -2.41 1.73 -10.81
C CYS A 88 -2.37 2.28 -12.24
N LYS A 89 -3.54 2.57 -12.81
CA LYS A 89 -3.65 3.06 -14.19
C LYS A 89 -3.49 4.57 -14.32
N GLU A 90 -3.87 5.28 -13.28
CA GLU A 90 -3.91 6.74 -13.25
C GLU A 90 -3.18 7.22 -11.99
N VAL A 91 -2.56 8.39 -12.09
CA VAL A 91 -1.82 9.01 -10.99
C VAL A 91 -2.82 9.42 -9.91
N PRO A 92 -2.83 8.79 -8.73
CA PRO A 92 -3.80 9.11 -7.69
C PRO A 92 -3.39 10.41 -6.99
N ALA A 93 -4.38 11.26 -6.67
CA ALA A 93 -4.15 12.39 -5.75
C ALA A 93 -4.31 11.97 -4.28
N GLN A 94 -5.17 10.98 -4.04
CA GLN A 94 -5.43 10.40 -2.73
C GLN A 94 -5.25 8.90 -2.77
N ALA A 95 -4.58 8.31 -1.78
CA ALA A 95 -4.26 6.90 -1.80
C ALA A 95 -5.50 6.00 -1.83
N ARG A 96 -6.65 6.47 -1.30
CA ARG A 96 -7.94 5.78 -1.40
C ARG A 96 -8.39 5.49 -2.84
N GLU A 97 -7.90 6.25 -3.81
CA GLU A 97 -8.19 6.06 -5.24
C GLU A 97 -7.54 4.77 -5.77
N LEU A 98 -6.48 4.30 -5.12
CA LEU A 98 -5.81 3.04 -5.46
C LEU A 98 -6.76 1.85 -5.33
N GLU A 99 -7.70 1.86 -4.36
CA GLU A 99 -8.64 0.75 -4.13
C GLU A 99 -9.51 0.43 -5.36
N ASN A 100 -9.78 1.44 -6.21
CA ASN A 100 -10.61 1.29 -7.41
C ASN A 100 -9.80 1.11 -8.70
N ASN A 101 -8.49 1.38 -8.65
CA ASN A 101 -7.64 1.54 -9.82
C ASN A 101 -6.48 0.53 -9.88
N LEU A 102 -6.49 -0.50 -9.03
CA LEU A 102 -5.48 -1.57 -9.08
C LEU A 102 -5.54 -2.32 -10.41
N VAL A 103 -4.38 -2.51 -11.04
CA VAL A 103 -4.28 -3.23 -12.33
C VAL A 103 -4.70 -4.71 -12.19
N GLU A 104 -4.35 -5.37 -11.08
CA GLU A 104 -4.65 -6.80 -10.84
C GLU A 104 -6.15 -7.11 -10.64
N LEU A 105 -7.00 -6.12 -10.33
CA LEU A 105 -8.44 -6.36 -10.13
C LEU A 105 -9.21 -6.72 -11.42
N GLN A 106 -8.55 -6.68 -12.58
CA GLN A 106 -9.18 -6.84 -13.89
C GLN A 106 -9.02 -8.23 -14.53
N ASP A 107 -8.24 -9.13 -13.93
CA ASP A 107 -8.08 -10.50 -14.43
C ASP A 107 -9.21 -11.42 -13.91
N LYS A 108 -10.47 -11.06 -14.23
CA LYS A 108 -11.65 -11.90 -14.03
C LYS A 108 -12.25 -12.34 -15.36
#